data_AF-A0A6N9BWY9-F1
#
_entry.id   AF-A0A6N9BWY9-F1
#
_cell.length_a   1.000
_cell.length_b   1.000
_cell.length_c   1.000
_cell.angle_alpha   90.00
_cell.angle_beta   90.00
_cell.angle_gamma   90.00
#
_symmetry.space_group_name_H-M   'P 1'
#
loop_
_entity.id
_entity.type
_entity.pdbx_description
1 polymer ?
#
loop_
_entity_poly.entity_id
_entity_poly.type
_entity_poly.pdbx_seq_one_letter_code
_entity_poly.pdbx_strand_id
1 'polypeptide(L)' 'TEHWLAVLAGAVPVAPVHDIAGALSNPFAREVGMLNAVEHPAADAGLTMLSSPLRVNGRRGPNRRAPLLGEHDEELP' A
#
# COMPACT_ATOMS: atom_id res chain seq x y z
N THR A 1 -4.94 -24.30 -2.42
CA THR A 1 -5.45 -23.44 -3.52
C THR A 1 -4.62 -23.59 -4.80
N GLU A 2 -3.32 -23.90 -4.72
CA GLU A 2 -2.42 -24.01 -5.89
C GLU A 2 -2.84 -25.00 -6.97
N HIS A 3 -3.39 -26.16 -6.60
CA HIS A 3 -3.84 -27.18 -7.56
C HIS A 3 -4.76 -26.61 -8.64
N TRP A 4 -5.79 -25.86 -8.24
CA TRP A 4 -6.75 -25.29 -9.19
C TRP A 4 -6.17 -24.14 -9.99
N LEU A 5 -5.26 -23.35 -9.41
CA LEU A 5 -4.56 -22.30 -10.15
C LEU A 5 -3.71 -22.90 -11.28
N ALA A 6 -3.03 -24.02 -11.04
CA ALA A 6 -2.25 -24.71 -12.07
C ALA A 6 -3.13 -25.22 -13.23
N VAL A 7 -4.35 -25.65 -12.94
CA VAL A 7 -5.30 -26.17 -13.95
C VAL A 7 -5.99 -25.04 -14.72
N LEU A 8 -6.32 -23.93 -14.05
CA LEU A 8 -7.25 -22.92 -14.56
C LEU A 8 -6.58 -21.62 -15.03
N ALA A 9 -5.36 -21.33 -14.57
CA ALA A 9 -4.67 -20.09 -14.93
C ALA A 9 -4.47 -19.97 -16.45
N GLY A 10 -4.71 -18.77 -16.99
CA GLY A 10 -4.60 -18.48 -18.42
C GLY A 10 -5.83 -18.85 -19.25
N ALA A 11 -6.64 -19.82 -18.81
CA ALA A 11 -7.89 -20.19 -19.47
C ALA A 11 -9.10 -19.42 -18.93
N VAL A 12 -9.13 -19.18 -17.62
CA VAL A 12 -10.18 -18.41 -16.93
C VAL A 12 -9.57 -17.43 -15.93
N PRO A 13 -10.23 -16.29 -15.65
CA PRO A 13 -9.74 -15.32 -14.68
C PRO A 13 -9.91 -15.85 -13.25
N VAL A 14 -8.86 -16.48 -12.73
CA VAL A 14 -8.77 -16.98 -11.35
C VAL A 14 -7.55 -16.40 -10.64
N ALA A 15 -7.67 -16.18 -9.34
CA ALA A 15 -6.59 -15.70 -8.49
C ALA A 15 -6.69 -16.33 -7.09
N PRO A 16 -5.56 -16.49 -6.37
CA PRO A 16 -5.59 -16.92 -4.97
C PRO A 16 -6.31 -15.89 -4.09
N VAL A 17 -7.01 -16.37 -3.06
CA VAL A 17 -7.47 -15.53 -1.95
C VAL A 17 -6.33 -15.40 -0.94
N HIS A 18 -5.81 -14.19 -0.78
CA HIS A 18 -4.77 -13.90 0.22
C HIS A 18 -5.40 -13.40 1.52
N ASP A 19 -4.78 -13.75 2.65
CA ASP A 19 -4.98 -13.03 3.89
C ASP A 19 -4.23 -11.68 3.85
N ILE A 20 -4.33 -10.90 4.93
CA ILE A 20 -3.72 -9.57 4.98
C ILE A 20 -2.19 -9.63 4.85
N ALA A 21 -1.53 -10.57 5.52
CA ALA A 21 -0.08 -10.71 5.46
C ALA A 21 0.40 -11.11 4.05
N GLY A 22 -0.30 -12.06 3.42
CA GLY A 22 -0.06 -12.50 2.05
C GLY A 22 -0.32 -11.39 1.03
N ALA A 23 -1.38 -10.60 1.21
CA ALA A 23 -1.70 -9.49 0.32
C ALA A 23 -0.63 -8.38 0.38
N LEU A 24 -0.12 -8.07 1.58
CA LEU A 24 0.92 -7.04 1.78
C LEU A 24 2.32 -7.52 1.37
N SER A 25 2.59 -8.82 1.38
CA SER A 25 3.87 -9.39 0.92
C SER A 25 3.87 -9.77 -0.57
N ASN A 26 2.71 -9.73 -1.23
CA ASN A 26 2.59 -10.02 -2.65
C ASN A 26 3.47 -9.05 -3.48
N PRO A 27 4.36 -9.56 -4.36
CA PRO A 27 5.23 -8.71 -5.20
C PRO A 27 4.48 -7.62 -5.95
N PHE A 28 3.27 -7.92 -6.42
CA PHE A 28 2.41 -6.97 -7.13
C PHE A 28 2.16 -5.68 -6.33
N ALA A 29 1.99 -5.77 -5.00
CA ALA A 29 1.76 -4.59 -4.15
C ALA A 29 2.96 -3.63 -4.16
N ARG A 30 4.18 -4.15 -4.30
CA ARG A 30 5.41 -3.34 -4.46
C ARG A 30 5.57 -2.83 -5.88
N GLU A 31 5.36 -3.68 -6.88
CA GLU A 31 5.48 -3.34 -8.30
C GLU A 31 4.56 -2.18 -8.71
N VAL A 32 3.33 -2.19 -8.21
CA VAL A 32 2.38 -1.11 -8.47
C VAL A 32 2.57 0.10 -7.56
N GLY A 33 3.60 0.12 -6.71
CA GLY A 33 3.84 1.17 -5.74
C GLY A 33 2.63 1.42 -4.85
N MET A 34 2.00 0.34 -4.36
CA MET A 34 0.92 0.44 -3.38
C MET A 34 1.49 0.64 -1.97
N LEU A 35 2.58 -0.04 -1.65
CA LEU A 35 3.29 0.14 -0.39
C LEU A 35 4.21 1.35 -0.50
N ASN A 36 4.05 2.30 0.42
CA ASN A 36 4.86 3.51 0.48
C ASN A 36 5.40 3.71 1.88
N ALA A 37 6.71 3.86 2.00
CA ALA A 37 7.37 4.21 3.24
C ALA A 37 7.32 5.73 3.41
N VAL A 38 6.83 6.18 4.56
CA VAL A 38 6.81 7.58 4.97
C VAL A 38 7.61 7.72 6.26
N GLU A 39 8.39 8.79 6.37
CA GLU A 39 9.10 9.12 7.61
C GLU A 39 8.08 9.52 8.68
N HIS A 40 8.30 9.03 9.91
CA HIS A 40 7.45 9.35 11.04
C HIS A 40 8.29 9.63 12.29
N PRO A 41 8.14 10.79 12.96
CA PRO A 41 8.96 11.17 14.12
C PRO A 41 8.97 10.17 15.27
N ALA A 42 7.89 9.39 15.43
CA ALA A 42 7.76 8.35 16.45
C ALA A 42 8.03 6.92 15.94
N ALA A 43 8.53 6.75 14.71
CA ALA A 43 8.87 5.44 14.17
C ALA A 43 10.22 5.51 13.43
N ASP A 44 11.30 5.20 14.15
CA ASP A 44 12.68 5.29 13.66
C ASP A 44 12.95 4.42 12.42
N ALA A 45 12.25 3.30 12.29
CA ALA A 45 12.34 2.42 11.13
C ALA A 45 11.50 2.88 9.92
N GLY A 46 10.83 4.04 10.04
CA GLY A 46 9.82 4.51 9.09
C GLY A 46 8.47 3.82 9.27
N LEU A 47 7.44 4.38 8.66
CA LEU A 47 6.08 3.86 8.65
C LEU A 47 5.72 3.41 7.23
N THR A 48 5.33 2.15 7.06
CA THR A 48 4.80 1.68 5.77
C THR A 48 3.29 1.85 5.74
N MET A 49 2.80 2.57 4.75
CA MET A 49 1.37 2.79 4.53
C MET A 49 0.94 2.36 3.13
N LEU A 50 -0.36 2.12 2.97
CA LEU A 50 -0.97 2.02 1.65
C LEU A 50 -1.03 3.40 1.01
N SER A 51 -0.75 3.43 -0.28
CA SER A 51 -0.85 4.64 -1.09
C SER A 51 -2.29 4.82 -1.60
N SER A 52 -2.66 6.04 -1.99
CA SER A 52 -3.98 6.31 -2.60
C SER A 52 -4.23 5.36 -3.78
N PRO A 53 -5.34 4.59 -3.84
CA PRO A 53 -5.53 3.59 -4.88
C PRO A 53 -5.64 4.18 -6.29
N LEU A 54 -6.02 5.45 -6.40
CA LEU A 54 -6.23 6.16 -7.65
C LEU A 54 -4.92 6.72 -8.22
N ARG A 55 -4.83 6.71 -9.56
CA ARG A 55 -3.79 7.42 -10.31
C ARG A 55 -4.44 8.40 -11.27
N VAL A 56 -3.88 9.60 -11.36
CA VAL A 56 -4.27 10.64 -12.32
C VAL A 56 -3.11 10.81 -13.29
N ASN A 57 -3.35 10.58 -14.58
CA ASN A 57 -2.30 10.61 -15.62
C ASN A 57 -1.08 9.74 -15.27
N GLY A 58 -1.33 8.53 -14.77
CA GLY A 58 -0.29 7.57 -14.36
C GLY A 58 0.42 7.91 -13.04
N ARG A 59 0.13 9.06 -12.42
CA ARG A 59 0.77 9.50 -11.18
C ARG A 59 -0.16 9.31 -9.99
N ARG A 60 0.39 8.82 -8.89
CA ARG A 60 -0.32 8.74 -7.61
C ARG A 60 -0.14 10.06 -6.86
N GLY A 61 -1.16 10.48 -6.11
CA GLY A 61 -1.05 11.64 -5.22
C GLY A 61 0.03 11.43 -4.15
N PRO A 62 0.55 12.51 -3.54
CA PRO A 62 1.52 12.39 -2.46
C PRO A 62 0.90 11.64 -1.28
N ASN A 63 1.70 10.78 -0.65
CA ASN A 63 1.35 10.14 0.60
C ASN A 63 2.19 10.78 1.70
N ARG A 64 1.54 11.19 2.79
CA ARG A 64 2.20 11.82 3.94
C ARG A 64 1.63 11.25 5.21
N ARG A 65 2.47 11.17 6.25
CA ARG A 65 1.98 10.80 7.59
C ARG A 65 0.93 11.79 8.09
N ALA A 66 0.14 11.35 9.06
CA ALA A 66 -0.67 12.27 9.85
C ALA A 66 0.24 13.21 10.69
N PRO A 67 -0.23 14.43 10.99
CA PRO A 67 0.43 15.29 11.97
C PRO A 67 0.37 14.67 13.37
N LEU A 68 1.35 15.00 14.20
CA LEU A 68 1.31 14.77 15.63
C LEU A 68 0.21 15.64 16.26
N LEU A 69 -0.20 15.26 17.48
CA LEU A 69 -1.11 16.07 18.26
C LEU A 69 -0.49 17.46 18.51
N GLY A 70 -1.20 18.51 18.08
CA GLY A 70 -0.76 19.89 18.24
C GLY A 70 0.37 20.34 17.31
N GLU A 71 0.77 19.53 16.31
CA GLU A 71 1.92 19.84 15.44
C GLU A 71 1.79 21.18 14.70
N HIS A 72 0.57 21.68 14.51
CA HIS A 72 0.31 22.89 13.72
C HIS A 72 -0.45 23.95 14.52
N ASP A 73 -0.56 23.81 15.85
CA ASP A 73 -1.36 24.73 16.68
C ASP A 73 -0.83 26.18 16.62
N GLU A 74 0.48 26.37 16.52
CA GLU A 74 1.12 27.69 16.40
C GLU A 74 1.03 28.31 14.99
N GLU A 75 0.63 27.52 13.98
CA GLU A 75 0.49 27.98 12.59
C GLU A 75 -0.94 28.45 12.27
N LEU A 76 -1.89 28.20 13.18
CA LEU A 76 -3.29 28.61 13.04
C LEU A 76 -3.48 30.05 13.55
N PRO A 77 -4.15 30.92 12.77
CA PRO A 77 -4.38 32.32 13.14
C PRO A 77 -5.39 32.50 14.29
#